data_AF-W7E5W4-F1
#
_entry.id   AF-W7E5W4-F1
#
_cell.length_a   1.000
_cell.length_b   1.000
_cell.length_c   1.000
_cell.angle_alpha   90.00
_cell.angle_beta   90.00
_cell.angle_gamma   90.00
#
_symmetry.space_group_name_H-M   'P 1'
#
loop_
_entity.id
_entity.type
_entity.pdbx_description
1 polymer ?
#
loop_
_entity_poly.entity_id
_entity_poly.type
_entity_poly.pdbx_seq_one_letter_code
_entity_poly.pdbx_strand_id
1 'polypeptide(L)'
;MDDQEITPLTQEEFNQYIEPLGPWGEDRDNISPIAIAVSGGADSLCLALLAHGWRKNIIAFIVDHQLRDSSTQEAFITQKRLTDLSIPSEILTLDNLKLGSALEERARIARYNALFDACEEKGCVDLLLGHHAGDQAETVLMRIRAGSAADGLAGMASIMELPNIRLVRPLLSVYPQRLRKTLKQKNVAWIEDSSNQDMRIQRNRIRKELSLSWSKSGTVSVLLKRASEEGYCRMKRDQEQADLLAQQVEMRPEGFAILFPNSVEPRALGAIIRTISGSIYIPLYQSIERLSRHLRAMTIGGVKIQPAGRLGKGWLLFREEAAMQNRINVYEDCIWDQRFRVIIPKDQFKAGIQIGALGNAYKEFANRQTLPAALLRVLPAFWDGDNLLAVPHLNVFLDDVIKEWQIIFQPKQPMTQSYLFSSV
;
A
#
# COMPACT_ATOMS: atom_id res chain seq x y z
N MET A 1 35.41 0.52 -1.59
CA MET A 1 35.88 1.11 -2.85
C MET A 1 36.82 2.21 -2.43
N ASP A 2 38.11 2.07 -2.77
CA ASP A 2 39.00 3.22 -2.91
C ASP A 2 38.34 4.29 -3.77
N ASP A 3 38.80 5.54 -3.67
CA ASP A 3 38.41 6.73 -4.44
C ASP A 3 38.46 6.56 -5.98
N GLN A 4 37.74 5.58 -6.53
CA GLN A 4 37.22 5.64 -7.89
C GLN A 4 36.29 6.84 -7.91
N GLU A 5 36.67 7.84 -8.71
CA GLU A 5 35.92 9.05 -8.96
C GLU A 5 34.42 8.76 -8.92
N ILE A 6 33.75 9.16 -7.84
CA ILE A 6 32.30 9.03 -7.73
C ILE A 6 31.75 9.78 -8.95
N THR A 7 31.19 9.11 -9.93
CA THR A 7 30.72 9.76 -11.16
C THR A 7 29.29 10.28 -10.97
N PRO A 8 28.92 11.41 -11.58
CA PRO A 8 27.53 11.83 -11.64
C PRO A 8 26.69 10.74 -12.33
N LEU A 9 25.41 10.68 -11.99
CA LEU A 9 24.44 9.84 -12.67
C LEU A 9 24.03 10.54 -13.98
N THR A 10 24.21 9.87 -15.11
CA THR A 10 23.85 10.40 -16.42
C THR A 10 22.36 10.19 -16.71
N GLN A 11 21.83 10.89 -17.73
CA GLN A 11 20.46 10.70 -18.17
C GLN A 11 20.27 9.31 -18.78
N GLU A 12 21.25 8.82 -19.53
CA GLU A 12 21.24 7.51 -20.16
C GLU A 12 21.20 6.38 -19.12
N GLU A 13 22.01 6.47 -18.06
CA GLU A 13 21.95 5.52 -16.94
C GLU A 13 20.61 5.57 -16.21
N PHE A 14 20.05 6.76 -15.97
CA PHE A 14 18.72 6.88 -15.37
C PHE A 14 17.64 6.20 -16.22
N ASN A 15 17.68 6.40 -17.54
CA ASN A 15 16.76 5.75 -18.47
C ASN A 15 16.88 4.21 -18.36
N GLN A 16 18.09 3.66 -18.25
CA GLN A 16 18.30 2.22 -18.05
C GLN A 16 17.71 1.69 -16.73
N TYR A 17 17.65 2.51 -15.69
CA TYR A 17 17.05 2.13 -14.41
C TYR A 17 15.52 2.22 -14.42
N ILE A 18 14.94 3.20 -15.10
CA ILE A 18 13.49 3.42 -15.09
C ILE A 18 12.75 2.62 -16.16
N GLU A 19 13.30 2.43 -17.36
CA GLU A 19 12.60 1.73 -18.45
C GLU A 19 12.11 0.31 -18.05
N PRO A 20 12.91 -0.54 -17.37
CA PRO A 20 12.47 -1.87 -16.94
C PRO A 20 11.37 -1.85 -15.89
N LEU A 21 11.10 -0.71 -15.25
CA LEU A 21 10.07 -0.56 -14.22
C LEU A 21 8.70 -0.18 -14.80
N GLY A 22 8.56 -0.19 -16.12
CA GLY A 22 7.30 0.01 -16.84
C GLY A 22 6.27 -1.13 -16.63
N PRO A 23 5.27 -1.25 -17.51
CA PRO A 23 5.07 -0.46 -18.73
C PRO A 23 4.77 1.01 -18.44
N TRP A 24 5.13 1.89 -19.37
CA TRP A 24 4.89 3.33 -19.28
C TRP A 24 3.87 3.76 -20.34
N GLY A 25 2.96 4.67 -19.99
CA GLY A 25 2.04 5.26 -20.96
C GLY A 25 2.74 6.13 -22.02
N GLU A 26 2.00 6.68 -22.99
CA GLU A 26 2.55 7.61 -24.01
C GLU A 26 3.00 8.95 -23.39
N ASP A 27 4.12 9.54 -23.84
CA ASP A 27 4.55 10.85 -23.33
C ASP A 27 3.93 11.99 -24.14
N ARG A 28 2.71 12.41 -23.77
CA ARG A 28 1.97 13.52 -24.41
C ARG A 28 1.16 14.29 -23.38
N ASP A 29 0.95 15.59 -23.62
CA ASP A 29 0.33 16.52 -22.65
C ASP A 29 -1.16 16.23 -22.34
N ASN A 30 -1.86 15.50 -23.21
CA ASN A 30 -3.30 15.20 -23.07
C ASN A 30 -3.61 13.86 -22.38
N ILE A 31 -2.62 13.24 -21.73
CA ILE A 31 -2.86 12.06 -20.88
C ILE A 31 -2.41 12.33 -19.45
N SER A 32 -2.77 11.45 -18.52
CA SER A 32 -2.35 11.59 -17.13
C SER A 32 -0.82 11.63 -16.98
N PRO A 33 -0.27 12.57 -16.20
CA PRO A 33 1.17 12.66 -15.96
C PRO A 33 1.68 11.51 -15.08
N ILE A 34 3.00 11.33 -15.07
CA ILE A 34 3.68 10.56 -14.02
C ILE A 34 3.97 11.48 -12.83
N ALA A 35 3.58 11.06 -11.62
CA ALA A 35 3.78 11.83 -10.41
C ALA A 35 5.17 11.58 -9.79
N ILE A 36 5.74 12.58 -9.12
CA ILE A 36 7.01 12.49 -8.41
C ILE A 36 6.86 13.11 -7.03
N ALA A 37 7.20 12.37 -5.96
CA ALA A 37 7.23 12.95 -4.62
C ALA A 37 8.56 13.69 -4.38
N VAL A 38 8.50 15.00 -4.15
CA VAL A 38 9.67 15.87 -3.95
C VAL A 38 9.66 16.51 -2.58
N SER A 39 10.66 16.18 -1.74
CA SER A 39 10.78 16.73 -0.39
C SER A 39 11.69 17.96 -0.29
N GLY A 40 12.33 18.36 -1.38
CA GLY A 40 13.34 19.44 -1.40
C GLY A 40 14.76 18.99 -1.04
N GLY A 41 14.91 17.75 -0.57
CA GLY A 41 16.21 17.11 -0.36
C GLY A 41 16.89 16.69 -1.66
N ALA A 42 18.21 16.46 -1.60
CA ALA A 42 19.04 16.13 -2.76
C ALA A 42 18.50 14.95 -3.58
N ASP A 43 18.06 13.88 -2.93
CA ASP A 43 17.71 12.64 -3.62
C ASP A 43 16.43 12.79 -4.45
N SER A 44 15.41 13.44 -3.87
CA SER A 44 14.14 13.69 -4.55
C SER A 44 14.22 14.76 -5.65
N LEU A 45 15.05 15.79 -5.46
CA LEU A 45 15.32 16.79 -6.50
C LEU A 45 16.09 16.20 -7.68
N CYS A 46 17.07 15.33 -7.40
CA CYS A 46 17.81 14.63 -8.45
C CYS A 46 16.88 13.71 -9.24
N LEU A 47 15.99 12.98 -8.55
CA LEU A 47 14.97 12.18 -9.22
C LEU A 47 14.08 13.04 -10.12
N ALA A 48 13.56 14.17 -9.63
CA ALA A 48 12.70 15.05 -10.42
C ALA A 48 13.43 15.58 -11.67
N LEU A 49 14.69 16.00 -11.53
CA LEU A 49 15.51 16.48 -12.63
C LEU A 49 15.72 15.41 -13.71
N LEU A 50 16.10 14.19 -13.31
CA LEU A 50 16.35 13.08 -14.25
C LEU A 50 15.05 12.57 -14.88
N ALA A 51 13.95 12.51 -14.12
CA ALA A 51 12.65 12.15 -14.64
C ALA A 51 12.15 13.16 -15.68
N HIS A 52 12.41 14.46 -15.49
CA HIS A 52 12.08 15.50 -16.48
C HIS A 52 12.91 15.39 -17.77
N GLY A 53 14.15 14.93 -17.66
CA GLY A 53 14.99 14.62 -18.82
C GLY A 53 14.55 13.36 -19.56
N TRP A 54 13.89 12.43 -18.87
CA TRP A 54 13.34 11.20 -19.43
C TRP A 54 11.97 11.42 -20.09
N ARG A 55 11.10 12.24 -19.47
CA ARG A 55 9.70 12.40 -19.84
C ARG A 55 9.22 13.83 -19.67
N LYS A 56 8.39 14.32 -20.60
CA LYS A 56 7.81 15.66 -20.57
C LYS A 56 6.59 15.75 -19.68
N ASN A 57 5.66 14.81 -19.81
CA ASN A 57 4.42 14.83 -19.06
C ASN A 57 4.61 14.22 -17.65
N ILE A 58 5.12 15.05 -16.75
CA ILE A 58 5.36 14.75 -15.34
C ILE A 58 4.80 15.85 -14.44
N ILE A 59 4.47 15.48 -13.20
CA ILE A 59 4.10 16.44 -12.15
C ILE A 59 4.81 16.10 -10.84
N ALA A 60 5.38 17.12 -10.19
CA ALA A 60 6.02 16.96 -8.90
C ALA A 60 5.10 17.42 -7.77
N PHE A 61 4.89 16.56 -6.77
CA PHE A 61 4.15 16.88 -5.57
C PHE A 61 5.09 17.14 -4.40
N ILE A 62 4.89 18.28 -3.75
CA ILE A 62 5.63 18.70 -2.55
C ILE A 62 4.67 18.67 -1.38
N VAL A 63 4.95 17.87 -0.35
CA VAL A 63 4.06 17.82 0.81
C VAL A 63 4.57 18.77 1.90
N ASP A 64 3.76 19.78 2.24
CA ASP A 64 3.98 20.64 3.41
C ASP A 64 3.31 20.02 4.64
N HIS A 65 4.12 19.63 5.62
CA HIS A 65 3.63 18.97 6.84
C HIS A 65 3.11 19.94 7.89
N GLN A 66 3.38 21.25 7.75
CA GLN A 66 3.06 22.30 8.72
C GLN A 66 3.50 22.03 10.17
N LEU A 67 4.43 21.09 10.39
CA LEU A 67 4.88 20.70 11.74
C LEU A 67 5.83 21.74 12.36
N ARG A 68 6.40 22.62 11.54
CA ARG A 68 7.32 23.70 11.90
C ARG A 68 7.12 24.85 10.92
N ASP A 69 7.32 26.09 11.35
CA ASP A 69 7.22 27.28 10.48
C ASP A 69 8.18 27.20 9.27
N SER A 70 9.31 26.49 9.41
CA SER A 70 10.24 26.27 8.30
C SER A 70 9.70 25.33 7.22
N SER A 71 8.74 24.45 7.52
CA SER A 71 8.20 23.45 6.58
C SER A 71 7.57 24.11 5.36
N THR A 72 6.72 25.11 5.59
CA THR A 72 6.06 25.87 4.53
C THR A 72 7.07 26.65 3.69
N GLN A 73 8.08 27.27 4.33
CA GLN A 73 9.14 27.96 3.61
C GLN A 73 10.00 27.01 2.77
N GLU A 74 10.34 25.83 3.28
CA GLU A 74 11.06 24.77 2.57
C GLU A 74 10.25 24.25 1.36
N ALA A 75 8.93 24.10 1.50
CA ALA A 75 8.04 23.72 0.40
C ALA A 75 8.04 24.78 -0.72
N PHE A 76 7.92 26.07 -0.38
CA PHE A 76 8.00 27.16 -1.37
C PHE A 76 9.37 27.26 -2.04
N ILE A 77 10.46 27.10 -1.29
CA ILE A 77 11.82 27.07 -1.86
C ILE A 77 11.95 25.91 -2.85
N THR A 78 11.39 24.74 -2.51
CA THR A 78 11.40 23.56 -3.38
C THR A 78 10.59 23.79 -4.65
N GLN A 79 9.39 24.34 -4.53
CA GLN A 79 8.54 24.68 -5.67
C GLN A 79 9.21 25.67 -6.61
N LYS A 80 9.85 26.71 -6.06
CA LYS A 80 10.63 27.68 -6.84
C LYS A 80 11.75 26.99 -7.63
N ARG A 81 12.52 26.10 -7.00
CA ARG A 81 13.59 25.36 -7.69
C ARG A 81 13.06 24.46 -8.80
N LEU A 82 11.93 23.80 -8.61
CA LEU A 82 11.29 23.00 -9.66
C LEU A 82 10.81 23.88 -10.81
N THR A 83 10.28 25.07 -10.51
CA THR A 83 9.89 26.07 -11.50
C THR A 83 11.10 26.54 -12.32
N ASP A 84 12.23 26.84 -11.66
CA ASP A 84 13.48 27.20 -12.33
C ASP A 84 14.01 26.07 -13.24
N LEU A 85 13.66 24.82 -12.94
CA LEU A 85 13.96 23.64 -13.75
C LEU A 85 12.89 23.33 -14.81
N SER A 86 11.85 24.15 -14.95
CA SER A 86 10.70 23.92 -15.84
C SER A 86 9.92 22.63 -15.55
N ILE A 87 9.89 22.21 -14.28
CA ILE A 87 9.15 21.03 -13.81
C ILE A 87 7.81 21.49 -13.18
N PRO A 88 6.65 21.09 -13.74
CA PRO A 88 5.35 21.38 -13.14
C PRO A 88 5.28 20.82 -11.72
N SER A 89 4.79 21.61 -10.77
CA SER A 89 4.72 21.19 -9.37
C SER A 89 3.56 21.79 -8.58
N GLU A 90 3.09 21.03 -7.60
CA GLU A 90 1.98 21.40 -6.72
C GLU A 90 2.36 21.13 -5.26
N ILE A 91 1.96 22.04 -4.37
CA ILE A 91 2.15 21.91 -2.92
C ILE A 91 0.89 21.31 -2.31
N LEU A 92 1.05 20.19 -1.62
CA LEU A 92 0.01 19.48 -0.89
C LEU A 92 0.15 19.79 0.59
N THR A 93 -0.77 20.58 1.13
CA THR A 93 -0.75 20.99 2.53
C THR A 93 -1.46 19.96 3.40
N LEU A 94 -0.78 19.48 4.45
CA LEU A 94 -1.39 18.59 5.43
C LEU A 94 -2.07 19.41 6.53
N ASP A 95 -3.40 19.37 6.55
CA ASP A 95 -4.17 19.98 7.63
C ASP A 95 -4.32 19.05 8.85
N ASN A 96 -4.37 19.63 10.04
CA ASN A 96 -4.86 18.97 11.27
C ASN A 96 -4.10 17.71 11.74
N LEU A 97 -2.78 17.64 11.56
CA LEU A 97 -1.97 16.58 12.18
C LEU A 97 -2.05 16.65 13.72
N LYS A 98 -2.79 15.72 14.33
CA LYS A 98 -2.89 15.64 15.80
C LYS A 98 -1.52 15.38 16.43
N LEU A 99 -1.09 16.31 17.29
CA LEU A 99 0.13 16.19 18.09
C LEU A 99 0.01 15.06 19.13
N GLY A 100 1.11 14.39 19.43
CA GLY A 100 1.17 13.31 20.44
C GLY A 100 2.12 12.16 20.09
N SER A 101 2.18 11.12 20.93
CA SER A 101 2.99 9.92 20.69
C SER A 101 2.68 9.29 19.32
N ALA A 102 3.70 8.83 18.59
CA ALA A 102 3.60 8.35 17.20
C ALA A 102 3.29 9.41 16.13
N LEU A 103 3.63 10.67 16.38
CA LEU A 103 3.50 11.76 15.40
C LEU A 103 4.23 11.45 14.08
N GLU A 104 5.44 10.89 14.13
CA GLU A 104 6.22 10.55 12.92
C GLU A 104 5.48 9.54 12.02
N GLU A 105 4.89 8.50 12.61
CA GLU A 105 4.13 7.50 11.86
C GLU A 105 2.85 8.10 11.29
N ARG A 106 2.12 8.93 12.06
CA ARG A 106 0.95 9.65 11.56
C ARG A 106 1.29 10.60 10.42
N ALA A 107 2.36 11.38 10.56
CA ALA A 107 2.82 12.30 9.52
C ALA A 107 3.24 11.54 8.26
N ARG A 108 3.89 10.38 8.41
CA ARG A 108 4.23 9.50 7.29
C ARG A 108 2.98 8.99 6.57
N ILE A 109 1.98 8.51 7.31
CA ILE A 109 0.71 8.03 6.73
C ILE A 109 -0.02 9.17 6.02
N ALA A 110 -0.18 10.31 6.69
CA ALA A 110 -0.85 11.49 6.12
C ALA A 110 -0.16 11.98 4.84
N ARG A 111 1.18 11.99 4.81
CA ARG A 111 1.95 12.32 3.61
C ARG A 111 1.66 11.39 2.44
N TYR A 112 1.61 10.08 2.68
CA TYR A 112 1.30 9.12 1.62
C TYR A 112 -0.16 9.27 1.15
N ASN A 113 -1.11 9.47 2.06
CA ASN A 113 -2.51 9.70 1.68
C ASN A 113 -2.64 10.95 0.81
N ALA A 114 -2.09 12.10 1.21
CA ALA A 114 -2.14 13.31 0.40
C ALA A 114 -1.52 13.12 -1.00
N LEU A 115 -0.41 12.38 -1.09
CA LEU A 115 0.18 12.03 -2.39
C LEU A 115 -0.77 11.16 -3.22
N PHE A 116 -1.47 10.19 -2.61
CA PHE A 116 -2.41 9.31 -3.32
C PHE A 116 -3.65 10.06 -3.77
N ASP A 117 -4.21 10.91 -2.92
CA ASP A 117 -5.37 11.76 -3.24
C ASP A 117 -5.03 12.69 -4.41
N ALA A 118 -3.86 13.33 -4.39
CA ALA A 118 -3.40 14.18 -5.50
C ALA A 118 -3.13 13.38 -6.79
N CYS A 119 -2.62 12.14 -6.68
CA CYS A 119 -2.48 11.28 -7.84
C CYS A 119 -3.84 10.90 -8.44
N GLU A 120 -4.82 10.57 -7.61
CA GLU A 120 -6.18 10.26 -8.04
C GLU A 120 -6.83 11.47 -8.74
N GLU A 121 -6.70 12.67 -8.17
CA GLU A 121 -7.23 13.91 -8.76
C GLU A 121 -6.63 14.21 -10.14
N LYS A 122 -5.32 14.00 -10.32
CA LYS A 122 -4.64 14.21 -11.62
C LYS A 122 -4.71 12.99 -12.55
N GLY A 123 -5.31 11.88 -12.10
CA GLY A 123 -5.34 10.62 -12.83
C GLY A 123 -3.99 9.90 -12.96
N CYS A 124 -2.99 10.25 -12.14
CA CYS A 124 -1.68 9.64 -12.11
C CYS A 124 -1.75 8.20 -11.56
N VAL A 125 -1.28 7.23 -12.34
CA VAL A 125 -1.21 5.82 -11.91
C VAL A 125 0.18 5.38 -11.43
N ASP A 126 1.19 6.23 -11.64
CA ASP A 126 2.57 6.00 -11.22
C ASP A 126 3.07 7.16 -10.35
N LEU A 127 3.63 6.83 -9.18
CA LEU A 127 4.28 7.77 -8.28
C LEU A 127 5.74 7.37 -8.04
N LEU A 128 6.67 8.19 -8.53
CA LEU A 128 8.10 8.01 -8.36
C LEU A 128 8.56 8.53 -6.99
N LEU A 129 9.43 7.75 -6.32
CA LEU A 129 10.00 8.08 -5.01
C LEU A 129 11.53 8.05 -5.04
N GLY A 130 12.17 9.06 -4.47
CA GLY A 130 13.63 9.25 -4.45
C GLY A 130 14.42 8.35 -3.49
N HIS A 131 13.97 7.12 -3.26
CA HIS A 131 14.69 6.16 -2.41
C HIS A 131 15.91 5.58 -3.13
N HIS A 132 17.03 5.45 -2.42
CA HIS A 132 18.32 5.09 -3.01
C HIS A 132 19.03 3.92 -2.30
N ALA A 133 20.22 3.52 -2.77
CA ALA A 133 21.00 2.41 -2.21
C ALA A 133 21.27 2.52 -0.69
N GLY A 134 21.55 3.74 -0.21
CA GLY A 134 21.69 4.00 1.23
C GLY A 134 20.42 3.64 2.03
N ASP A 135 19.23 4.02 1.56
CA ASP A 135 17.96 3.71 2.23
C ASP A 135 17.67 2.20 2.26
N GLN A 136 18.06 1.49 1.20
CA GLN A 136 17.96 0.03 1.16
C GLN A 136 18.84 -0.62 2.20
N ALA A 137 20.13 -0.24 2.23
CA ALA A 137 21.06 -0.77 3.21
C ALA A 137 20.61 -0.46 4.64
N GLU A 138 20.11 0.75 4.91
CA GLU A 138 19.50 1.11 6.20
C GLU A 138 18.35 0.16 6.55
N THR A 139 17.42 -0.05 5.61
CA THR A 139 16.24 -0.89 5.81
C THR A 139 16.60 -2.35 6.08
N VAL A 140 17.52 -2.91 5.29
CA VAL A 140 17.96 -4.30 5.44
C VAL A 140 18.68 -4.47 6.77
N LEU A 141 19.59 -3.57 7.13
CA LEU A 141 20.33 -3.66 8.40
C LEU A 141 19.42 -3.50 9.62
N MET A 142 18.42 -2.61 9.56
CA MET A 142 17.36 -2.52 10.58
C MET A 142 16.63 -3.86 10.76
N ARG A 143 16.26 -4.51 9.65
CA ARG A 143 15.51 -5.78 9.67
C ARG A 143 16.37 -6.96 10.13
N ILE A 144 17.65 -6.99 9.78
CA ILE A 144 18.62 -7.95 10.35
C ILE A 144 18.68 -7.80 11.87
N ARG A 145 18.85 -6.57 12.38
CA ARG A 145 18.90 -6.29 13.82
C ARG A 145 17.62 -6.65 14.57
N ALA A 146 16.48 -6.56 13.89
CA ALA A 146 15.19 -6.98 14.42
C ALA A 146 14.95 -8.51 14.37
N GLY A 147 15.90 -9.30 13.85
CA GLY A 147 15.75 -10.76 13.72
C GLY A 147 14.73 -11.17 12.66
N SER A 148 14.54 -10.35 11.62
CA SER A 148 13.57 -10.62 10.56
C SER A 148 13.95 -11.87 9.75
N ALA A 149 12.96 -12.66 9.36
CA ALA A 149 13.13 -13.78 8.44
C ALA A 149 13.44 -13.30 7.01
N ALA A 150 13.73 -14.25 6.11
CA ALA A 150 14.05 -14.04 4.68
C ALA A 150 13.15 -12.99 3.98
N ASP A 151 11.83 -13.07 4.17
CA ASP A 151 10.87 -12.08 3.62
C ASP A 151 11.10 -10.65 4.07
N GLY A 152 11.50 -10.48 5.33
CA GLY A 152 11.89 -9.18 5.85
C GLY A 152 13.19 -8.71 5.21
N LEU A 153 14.13 -9.59 4.87
CA LEU A 153 15.42 -9.18 4.32
C LEU A 153 15.35 -8.67 2.88
N ALA A 154 14.23 -8.85 2.17
CA ALA A 154 14.00 -8.33 0.81
C ALA A 154 14.09 -6.79 0.66
N GLY A 155 14.21 -6.03 1.76
CA GLY A 155 14.31 -4.57 1.68
C GLY A 155 13.03 -3.89 1.16
N MET A 156 13.18 -2.79 0.40
CA MET A 156 12.07 -2.17 -0.34
C MET A 156 11.99 -2.73 -1.75
N ALA A 157 10.78 -2.92 -2.27
CA ALA A 157 10.57 -3.29 -3.66
C ALA A 157 10.78 -2.08 -4.60
N SER A 158 11.22 -2.34 -5.83
CA SER A 158 11.36 -1.33 -6.88
C SER A 158 9.99 -0.86 -7.36
N ILE A 159 9.02 -1.76 -7.43
CA ILE A 159 7.60 -1.45 -7.65
C ILE A 159 6.78 -2.06 -6.53
N MET A 160 5.85 -1.27 -6.00
CA MET A 160 4.78 -1.75 -5.13
C MET A 160 3.46 -1.32 -5.74
N GLU A 161 2.64 -2.29 -6.13
CA GLU A 161 1.29 -2.00 -6.65
C GLU A 161 0.32 -1.86 -5.47
N LEU A 162 -0.35 -0.72 -5.45
CA LEU A 162 -1.52 -0.44 -4.61
C LEU A 162 -2.76 -0.44 -5.52
N PRO A 163 -3.98 -0.54 -4.97
CA PRO A 163 -5.19 -0.68 -5.77
C PRO A 163 -5.34 0.32 -6.93
N ASN A 164 -4.92 1.57 -6.72
CA ASN A 164 -5.09 2.66 -7.69
C ASN A 164 -3.75 3.25 -8.18
N ILE A 165 -2.61 2.83 -7.62
CA ILE A 165 -1.32 3.49 -7.89
C ILE A 165 -0.14 2.54 -7.77
N ARG A 166 0.87 2.69 -8.63
CA ARG A 166 2.16 2.02 -8.53
C ARG A 166 3.18 2.97 -7.90
N LEU A 167 3.80 2.53 -6.81
CA LEU A 167 4.95 3.23 -6.22
C LEU A 167 6.23 2.72 -6.87
N VAL A 168 6.96 3.60 -7.55
CA VAL A 168 8.18 3.23 -8.29
C VAL A 168 9.41 3.89 -7.68
N ARG A 169 10.48 3.12 -7.48
CA ARG A 169 11.74 3.57 -6.86
C ARG A 169 12.91 3.32 -7.83
N PRO A 170 13.13 4.16 -8.84
CA PRO A 170 14.14 3.91 -9.87
C PRO A 170 15.59 4.00 -9.35
N LEU A 171 15.82 4.66 -8.22
CA LEU A 171 17.16 4.94 -7.72
C LEU A 171 17.68 3.92 -6.67
N LEU A 172 16.97 2.81 -6.42
CA LEU A 172 17.28 1.90 -5.31
C LEU A 172 18.69 1.27 -5.35
N SER A 173 19.29 1.13 -6.53
CA SER A 173 20.66 0.66 -6.73
C SER A 173 21.70 1.79 -6.78
N VAL A 174 21.25 3.05 -6.83
CA VAL A 174 22.11 4.22 -7.00
C VAL A 174 22.60 4.73 -5.66
N TYR A 175 23.91 4.98 -5.58
CA TYR A 175 24.52 5.58 -4.40
C TYR A 175 24.21 7.09 -4.27
N PRO A 176 23.85 7.59 -3.08
CA PRO A 176 23.42 8.97 -2.87
C PRO A 176 24.52 10.01 -3.14
N GLN A 177 25.80 9.62 -3.09
CA GLN A 177 26.92 10.51 -3.48
C GLN A 177 26.88 10.83 -4.97
N ARG A 178 26.47 9.88 -5.82
CA ARG A 178 26.28 10.11 -7.27
C ARG A 178 25.16 11.11 -7.51
N LEU A 179 24.04 10.99 -6.76
CA LEU A 179 22.91 11.93 -6.84
C LEU A 179 23.34 13.36 -6.49
N ARG A 180 24.06 13.53 -5.36
CA ARG A 180 24.61 14.84 -4.97
C ARG A 180 25.59 15.40 -5.99
N LYS A 181 26.46 14.57 -6.58
CA LYS A 181 27.40 15.02 -7.62
C LYS A 181 26.67 15.46 -8.89
N THR A 182 25.60 14.78 -9.25
CA THR A 182 24.73 15.13 -10.40
C THR A 182 24.12 16.52 -10.20
N LEU A 183 23.53 16.79 -9.02
CA LEU A 183 22.98 18.11 -8.70
C LEU A 183 24.05 19.20 -8.73
N LYS A 184 25.23 18.94 -8.15
CA LYS A 184 26.37 19.89 -8.21
C LYS A 184 26.79 20.20 -9.64
N GLN A 185 26.91 19.18 -10.50
CA GLN A 185 27.27 19.37 -11.91
C GLN A 185 26.22 20.19 -12.67
N LYS A 186 24.94 20.07 -12.29
CA LYS A 186 23.81 20.81 -12.86
C LYS A 186 23.54 22.14 -12.16
N ASN A 187 24.38 22.55 -11.20
CA ASN A 187 24.22 23.75 -10.39
C ASN A 187 22.86 23.87 -9.68
N VAL A 188 22.29 22.74 -9.25
CA VAL A 188 21.01 22.69 -8.55
C VAL A 188 21.25 22.61 -7.05
N ALA A 189 20.79 23.62 -6.30
CA ALA A 189 20.82 23.62 -4.85
C ALA A 189 19.69 22.76 -4.26
N TRP A 190 19.91 22.17 -3.08
CA TRP A 190 18.91 21.41 -2.32
C TRP A 190 18.80 21.93 -0.88
N ILE A 191 17.77 21.49 -0.15
CA ILE A 191 17.64 21.72 1.31
C ILE A 191 18.34 20.56 2.04
N GLU A 192 19.17 20.89 3.03
CA GLU A 192 19.71 19.90 3.97
C GLU A 192 18.85 19.89 5.23
N ASP A 193 18.12 18.82 5.45
CA ASP A 193 17.28 18.69 6.64
C ASP A 193 18.16 18.46 7.89
N SER A 194 18.05 19.39 8.84
CA SER A 194 18.75 19.39 10.13
C SER A 194 18.44 18.17 11.00
N SER A 195 17.28 17.55 10.81
CA SER A 195 16.87 16.34 11.55
C SER A 195 17.73 15.12 11.23
N ASN A 196 18.42 15.11 10.08
CA ASN A 196 19.29 14.01 9.66
C ASN A 196 20.49 13.77 10.59
N GLN A 197 20.79 14.73 11.49
CA GLN A 197 21.88 14.61 12.46
C GLN A 197 21.42 14.11 13.84
N ASP A 198 20.10 13.95 14.07
CA ASP A 198 19.59 13.52 15.37
C ASP A 198 19.85 12.03 15.62
N MET A 199 20.80 11.74 16.52
CA MET A 199 21.22 10.38 16.85
C MET A 199 20.21 9.61 17.74
N ARG A 200 19.14 10.26 18.23
CA ARG A 200 18.04 9.55 18.91
C ARG A 200 17.31 8.63 17.94
N ILE A 201 17.21 9.05 16.68
CA ILE A 201 16.55 8.30 15.59
C ILE A 201 17.43 7.10 15.21
N GLN A 202 16.86 5.89 15.27
CA GLN A 202 17.58 4.64 14.95
C GLN A 202 18.15 4.66 13.53
N ARG A 203 17.39 5.19 12.57
CA ARG A 203 17.80 5.29 11.17
C ARG A 203 19.04 6.17 10.98
N ASN A 204 19.12 7.31 11.67
CA ASN A 204 20.29 8.19 11.63
C ASN A 204 21.55 7.52 12.20
N ARG A 205 21.41 6.74 13.29
CA ARG A 205 22.51 5.94 13.85
C ARG A 205 23.05 4.94 12.84
N ILE A 206 22.15 4.21 12.17
CA ILE A 206 22.51 3.23 11.15
C ILE A 206 23.15 3.92 9.95
N ARG A 207 22.62 5.06 9.50
CA ARG A 207 23.21 5.86 8.43
C ARG A 207 24.64 6.26 8.74
N LYS A 208 24.91 6.74 9.97
CA LYS A 208 26.25 7.11 10.42
C LYS A 208 27.20 5.90 10.44
N GLU A 209 26.74 4.77 10.98
CA GLU A 209 27.50 3.51 10.98
C GLU A 209 27.82 3.05 9.56
N LEU A 210 26.82 3.04 8.68
CA LEU A 210 27.00 2.71 7.28
C LEU A 210 28.00 3.67 6.67
N SER A 211 27.88 5.01 6.88
CA SER A 211 28.76 6.07 6.35
C SER A 211 30.24 5.80 6.58
N LEU A 212 30.61 5.26 7.75
CA LEU A 212 31.98 4.88 8.10
C LEU A 212 32.47 3.62 7.35
N SER A 213 31.55 2.77 6.91
CA SER A 213 31.81 1.54 6.15
C SER A 213 31.90 1.74 4.62
N TRP A 214 31.31 2.82 4.06
CA TRP A 214 31.37 3.10 2.60
C TRP A 214 32.81 3.13 2.09
N SER A 215 33.70 3.73 2.86
CA SER A 215 35.12 3.87 2.55
C SER A 215 35.95 2.61 2.78
N LYS A 216 35.46 1.60 3.52
CA LYS A 216 36.33 0.53 4.05
C LYS A 216 35.90 -0.92 3.79
N SER A 217 34.62 -1.25 3.58
CA SER A 217 34.21 -2.67 3.74
C SER A 217 33.20 -3.25 2.73
N GLY A 218 32.70 -2.50 1.74
CA GLY A 218 31.70 -3.05 0.81
C GLY A 218 30.40 -3.53 1.49
N THR A 219 30.16 -3.16 2.76
CA THR A 219 28.99 -3.62 3.52
C THR A 219 27.69 -3.23 2.84
N VAL A 220 27.62 -2.04 2.23
CA VAL A 220 26.44 -1.59 1.49
C VAL A 220 26.16 -2.50 0.30
N SER A 221 27.17 -2.88 -0.50
CA SER A 221 26.94 -3.79 -1.63
C SER A 221 26.50 -5.18 -1.18
N VAL A 222 27.02 -5.68 -0.06
CA VAL A 222 26.55 -6.95 0.55
C VAL A 222 25.08 -6.86 0.97
N LEU A 223 24.67 -5.76 1.61
CA LEU A 223 23.28 -5.54 2.02
C LEU A 223 22.34 -5.41 0.82
N LEU A 224 22.75 -4.70 -0.24
CA LEU A 224 21.98 -4.58 -1.48
C LEU A 224 21.84 -5.93 -2.19
N LYS A 225 22.93 -6.69 -2.30
CA LYS A 225 22.91 -8.05 -2.87
C LYS A 225 21.95 -8.93 -2.09
N ARG A 226 22.01 -8.90 -0.75
CA ARG A 226 21.07 -9.67 0.08
C ARG A 226 19.62 -9.25 -0.14
N ALA A 227 19.34 -7.95 -0.24
CA ALA A 227 18.00 -7.45 -0.53
C ALA A 227 17.48 -7.97 -1.88
N SER A 228 18.32 -7.94 -2.91
CA SER A 228 17.99 -8.42 -4.25
C SER A 228 17.70 -9.92 -4.27
N GLU A 229 18.55 -10.74 -3.64
CA GLU A 229 18.40 -12.20 -3.58
C GLU A 229 17.12 -12.60 -2.83
N GLU A 230 16.88 -11.97 -1.68
CA GLU A 230 15.68 -12.23 -0.86
C GLU A 230 14.42 -11.67 -1.52
N GLY A 231 14.52 -10.55 -2.24
CA GLY A 231 13.46 -9.98 -3.06
C GLY A 231 13.03 -10.92 -4.18
N TYR A 232 13.98 -11.49 -4.93
CA TYR A 232 13.69 -12.48 -5.96
C TYR A 232 13.03 -13.74 -5.38
N CYS A 233 13.59 -14.28 -4.29
CA CYS A 233 13.00 -15.42 -3.59
C CYS A 233 11.59 -15.13 -3.08
N ARG A 234 11.31 -13.89 -2.66
CA ARG A 234 9.99 -13.45 -2.24
C ARG A 234 9.02 -13.39 -3.42
N MET A 235 9.40 -12.77 -4.53
CA MET A 235 8.55 -12.70 -5.73
C MET A 235 8.12 -14.10 -6.21
N LYS A 236 9.07 -15.04 -6.23
CA LYS A 236 8.76 -16.43 -6.61
C LYS A 236 7.71 -17.05 -5.69
N ARG A 237 7.83 -16.84 -4.37
CA ARG A 237 6.87 -17.36 -3.38
C ARG A 237 5.52 -16.66 -3.46
N ASP A 238 5.51 -15.35 -3.70
CA ASP A 238 4.28 -14.57 -3.88
C ASP A 238 3.54 -15.03 -5.15
N GLN A 239 4.25 -15.34 -6.24
CA GLN A 239 3.68 -15.92 -7.46
C GLN A 239 3.14 -17.34 -7.23
N GLU A 240 3.93 -18.23 -6.63
CA GLU A 240 3.48 -19.59 -6.28
C GLU A 240 2.22 -19.55 -5.39
N GLN A 241 2.16 -18.62 -4.44
CA GLN A 241 0.97 -18.42 -3.60
C GLN A 241 -0.22 -17.90 -4.42
N ALA A 242 -0.01 -16.95 -5.33
CA ALA A 242 -1.07 -16.44 -6.21
C ALA A 242 -1.66 -17.54 -7.10
N ASP A 243 -0.80 -18.38 -7.69
CA ASP A 243 -1.21 -19.51 -8.53
C ASP A 243 -2.03 -20.53 -7.71
N LEU A 244 -1.59 -20.84 -6.49
CA LEU A 244 -2.33 -21.70 -5.58
C LEU A 244 -3.70 -21.10 -5.23
N LEU A 245 -3.76 -19.82 -4.85
CA LEU A 245 -5.01 -19.14 -4.53
C LEU A 245 -5.98 -19.13 -5.72
N ALA A 246 -5.49 -18.86 -6.94
CA ALA A 246 -6.30 -18.85 -8.14
C ALA A 246 -6.91 -20.23 -8.47
N GLN A 247 -6.19 -21.32 -8.14
CA GLN A 247 -6.67 -22.69 -8.36
C GLN A 247 -7.59 -23.19 -7.23
N GLN A 248 -7.44 -22.65 -6.03
CA GLN A 248 -8.01 -23.23 -4.81
C GLN A 248 -9.10 -22.38 -4.16
N VAL A 249 -9.20 -21.09 -4.48
CA VAL A 249 -10.07 -20.16 -3.76
C VAL A 249 -11.03 -19.48 -4.71
N GLU A 250 -12.32 -19.65 -4.44
CA GLU A 250 -13.37 -18.82 -5.02
C GLU A 250 -13.72 -17.71 -4.02
N MET A 251 -13.24 -16.50 -4.28
CA MET A 251 -13.63 -15.32 -3.49
C MET A 251 -14.94 -14.76 -4.01
N ARG A 252 -15.86 -14.46 -3.09
CA ARG A 252 -17.22 -14.02 -3.40
C ARG A 252 -17.40 -12.54 -3.01
N PRO A 253 -18.09 -11.73 -3.84
CA PRO A 253 -18.27 -10.30 -3.59
C PRO A 253 -19.01 -10.01 -2.27
N GLU A 254 -19.77 -10.97 -1.75
CA GLU A 254 -20.43 -10.90 -0.44
C GLU A 254 -19.44 -10.96 0.75
N GLY A 255 -18.13 -11.08 0.49
CA GLY A 255 -17.07 -11.03 1.49
C GLY A 255 -16.77 -12.37 2.18
N PHE A 256 -16.99 -13.47 1.47
CA PHE A 256 -16.64 -14.83 1.90
C PHE A 256 -15.84 -15.56 0.82
N ALA A 257 -15.22 -16.69 1.18
CA ALA A 257 -14.50 -17.53 0.24
C ALA A 257 -14.95 -18.99 0.35
N ILE A 258 -14.87 -19.69 -0.77
CA ILE A 258 -14.94 -21.15 -0.83
C ILE A 258 -13.53 -21.66 -1.16
N LEU A 259 -13.01 -22.55 -0.33
CA LEU A 259 -11.69 -23.15 -0.46
C LEU A 259 -11.81 -24.61 -0.89
N PHE A 260 -11.10 -24.96 -1.95
CA PHE A 260 -10.92 -26.28 -2.54
C PHE A 260 -9.40 -26.54 -2.68
N PRO A 261 -8.78 -27.68 -2.35
CA PRO A 261 -9.26 -28.88 -1.67
C PRO A 261 -9.10 -28.79 -0.14
N ASN A 262 -9.12 -29.92 0.56
CA ASN A 262 -9.06 -30.00 2.04
C ASN A 262 -7.73 -29.57 2.68
N SER A 263 -6.70 -29.33 1.87
CA SER A 263 -5.39 -28.86 2.32
C SER A 263 -4.98 -27.65 1.51
N VAL A 264 -4.44 -26.65 2.19
CA VAL A 264 -3.97 -25.40 1.59
C VAL A 264 -2.62 -25.05 2.21
N GLU A 265 -1.77 -24.35 1.47
CA GLU A 265 -0.50 -23.87 2.01
C GLU A 265 -0.78 -22.86 3.17
N PRO A 266 -0.06 -22.93 4.30
CA PRO A 266 -0.33 -22.09 5.47
C PRO A 266 -0.40 -20.59 5.19
N ARG A 267 0.51 -20.03 4.38
CA ARG A 267 0.51 -18.59 4.06
C ARG A 267 -0.70 -18.19 3.22
N ALA A 268 -1.08 -19.01 2.24
CA ALA A 268 -2.31 -18.84 1.48
C ALA A 268 -3.54 -18.82 2.40
N LEU A 269 -3.65 -19.77 3.34
CA LEU A 269 -4.74 -19.77 4.33
C LEU A 269 -4.74 -18.53 5.22
N GLY A 270 -3.56 -18.11 5.68
CA GLY A 270 -3.38 -16.89 6.45
C GLY A 270 -3.83 -15.64 5.68
N ALA A 271 -3.52 -15.58 4.38
CA ALA A 271 -3.92 -14.49 3.50
C ALA A 271 -5.44 -14.44 3.29
N ILE A 272 -6.09 -15.59 3.08
CA ILE A 272 -7.56 -15.70 2.98
C ILE A 272 -8.20 -15.18 4.28
N ILE A 273 -7.75 -15.66 5.44
CA ILE A 273 -8.30 -15.26 6.75
C ILE A 273 -8.10 -13.76 6.99
N ARG A 274 -6.91 -13.22 6.69
CA ARG A 274 -6.64 -11.78 6.83
C ARG A 274 -7.59 -10.95 5.95
N THR A 275 -7.77 -11.37 4.70
CA THR A 275 -8.64 -10.69 3.73
C THR A 275 -10.10 -10.69 4.17
N ILE A 276 -10.63 -11.86 4.57
CA ILE A 276 -12.02 -12.01 5.03
C ILE A 276 -12.27 -11.33 6.36
N SER A 277 -11.26 -11.25 7.24
CA SER A 277 -11.39 -10.59 8.54
C SER A 277 -11.26 -9.08 8.50
N GLY A 278 -10.69 -8.50 7.43
CA GLY A 278 -10.37 -7.07 7.38
C GLY A 278 -9.23 -6.66 8.30
N SER A 279 -8.52 -7.64 8.88
CA SER A 279 -7.42 -7.39 9.82
C SER A 279 -6.14 -7.01 9.09
N ILE A 280 -5.31 -6.19 9.72
CA ILE A 280 -3.95 -5.89 9.21
C ILE A 280 -3.01 -7.08 9.46
N TYR A 281 -3.20 -7.78 10.58
CA TYR A 281 -2.35 -8.88 11.01
C TYR A 281 -2.96 -10.25 10.69
N ILE A 282 -2.08 -11.20 10.33
CA ILE A 282 -2.43 -12.61 10.19
C ILE A 282 -2.47 -13.24 11.60
N PRO A 283 -3.37 -14.19 11.88
CA PRO A 283 -3.32 -14.96 13.11
C PRO A 283 -1.97 -15.68 13.29
N LEU A 284 -1.67 -16.12 14.53
CA LEU A 284 -0.42 -16.81 14.85
C LEU A 284 -0.13 -17.96 13.89
N TYR A 285 1.06 -17.97 13.28
CA TYR A 285 1.44 -18.92 12.23
C TYR A 285 1.22 -20.38 12.64
N GLN A 286 1.60 -20.77 13.86
CA GLN A 286 1.41 -22.13 14.38
C GLN A 286 -0.07 -22.59 14.36
N SER A 287 -1.01 -21.65 14.59
CA SER A 287 -2.44 -21.97 14.54
C SER A 287 -2.91 -22.20 13.11
N ILE A 288 -2.43 -21.39 12.18
CA ILE A 288 -2.71 -21.50 10.74
C ILE A 288 -2.10 -22.78 10.17
N GLU A 289 -0.84 -23.07 10.49
CA GLU A 289 -0.10 -24.23 10.00
C GLU A 289 -0.71 -25.56 10.47
N ARG A 290 -1.25 -25.61 11.69
CA ARG A 290 -1.98 -26.78 12.19
C ARG A 290 -3.30 -26.96 11.46
N LEU A 291 -4.03 -25.85 11.24
CA LEU A 291 -5.32 -25.86 10.58
C LEU A 291 -5.20 -26.20 9.08
N SER A 292 -4.16 -25.72 8.41
CA SER A 292 -3.97 -25.89 6.96
C SER A 292 -3.71 -27.35 6.56
N ARG A 293 -3.17 -28.16 7.48
CA ARG A 293 -2.99 -29.61 7.30
C ARG A 293 -4.30 -30.38 7.39
N HIS A 294 -5.21 -29.96 8.27
CA HIS A 294 -6.47 -30.64 8.56
C HIS A 294 -7.55 -29.60 8.85
N LEU A 295 -8.22 -29.14 7.79
CA LEU A 295 -9.33 -28.22 7.92
C LEU A 295 -10.46 -28.85 8.74
N ARG A 296 -11.01 -28.05 9.66
CA ARG A 296 -12.13 -28.43 10.52
C ARG A 296 -12.99 -27.22 10.83
N ALA A 297 -14.24 -27.45 11.21
CA ALA A 297 -15.12 -26.36 11.58
C ALA A 297 -14.61 -25.67 12.84
N MET A 298 -14.32 -24.37 12.76
CA MET A 298 -13.84 -23.55 13.88
C MET A 298 -13.86 -22.05 13.52
N THR A 299 -13.57 -21.21 14.51
CA THR A 299 -13.34 -19.78 14.31
C THR A 299 -11.89 -19.43 14.61
N ILE A 300 -11.24 -18.66 13.73
CA ILE A 300 -9.85 -18.20 13.87
C ILE A 300 -9.72 -16.79 13.28
N GLY A 301 -9.07 -15.86 14.00
CA GLY A 301 -8.84 -14.51 13.48
C GLY A 301 -10.12 -13.74 13.12
N GLY A 302 -11.24 -14.04 13.77
CA GLY A 302 -12.55 -13.46 13.42
C GLY A 302 -13.13 -13.97 12.10
N VAL A 303 -12.69 -15.14 11.63
CA VAL A 303 -13.24 -15.86 10.47
C VAL A 303 -13.75 -17.22 10.93
N LYS A 304 -14.99 -17.53 10.58
CA LYS A 304 -15.62 -18.82 10.76
C LYS A 304 -15.35 -19.71 9.56
N ILE A 305 -14.99 -20.95 9.83
CA ILE A 305 -14.66 -21.98 8.86
C ILE A 305 -15.62 -23.14 9.09
N GLN A 306 -16.26 -23.64 8.03
CA GLN A 306 -17.14 -24.80 8.07
C GLN A 306 -17.24 -25.47 6.70
N PRO A 307 -17.75 -26.71 6.58
CA PRO A 307 -18.02 -27.32 5.28
C PRO A 307 -18.96 -26.44 4.43
N ALA A 308 -18.68 -26.31 3.13
CA ALA A 308 -19.44 -25.45 2.22
C ALA A 308 -20.89 -25.91 2.00
N GLY A 309 -21.17 -27.21 2.22
CA GLY A 309 -22.53 -27.75 2.18
C GLY A 309 -23.17 -27.57 0.81
N ARG A 310 -24.28 -26.83 0.74
CA ARG A 310 -25.01 -26.58 -0.52
C ARG A 310 -24.24 -25.72 -1.53
N LEU A 311 -23.19 -25.02 -1.08
CA LEU A 311 -22.35 -24.19 -1.96
C LEU A 311 -21.28 -25.00 -2.71
N GLY A 312 -21.16 -26.30 -2.43
CA GLY A 312 -20.26 -27.20 -3.15
C GLY A 312 -19.38 -28.02 -2.21
N LYS A 313 -18.37 -28.65 -2.81
CA LYS A 313 -17.34 -29.37 -2.07
C LYS A 313 -16.35 -28.37 -1.47
N GLY A 314 -15.71 -28.70 -0.35
CA GLY A 314 -14.70 -27.83 0.27
C GLY A 314 -15.21 -27.05 1.47
N TRP A 315 -14.56 -25.92 1.75
CA TRP A 315 -14.69 -25.17 3.00
C TRP A 315 -15.17 -23.75 2.75
N LEU A 316 -16.21 -23.35 3.47
CA LEU A 316 -16.71 -21.99 3.52
C LEU A 316 -15.97 -21.22 4.62
N LEU A 317 -15.37 -20.10 4.25
CA LEU A 317 -14.71 -19.16 5.14
C LEU A 317 -15.46 -17.82 5.06
N PHE A 318 -15.91 -17.30 6.21
CA PHE A 318 -16.67 -16.05 6.27
C PHE A 318 -16.45 -15.35 7.62
N ARG A 319 -16.81 -14.07 7.71
CA ARG A 319 -16.63 -13.28 8.94
C ARG A 319 -17.40 -13.88 10.11
N GLU A 320 -16.79 -13.91 11.29
CA GLU A 320 -17.49 -14.23 12.53
C GLU A 320 -18.32 -13.03 12.99
N GLU A 321 -19.61 -13.25 13.28
CA GLU A 321 -20.55 -12.18 13.66
C GLU A 321 -20.09 -11.38 14.88
N ALA A 322 -19.57 -12.05 15.91
CA ALA A 322 -19.06 -11.40 17.12
C ALA A 322 -17.80 -10.54 16.89
N ALA A 323 -17.13 -10.70 15.75
CA ALA A 323 -15.94 -9.92 15.39
C ALA A 323 -16.27 -8.72 14.48
N MET A 324 -17.52 -8.56 14.06
CA MET A 324 -17.91 -7.49 13.13
C MET A 324 -17.93 -6.13 13.82
N GLN A 325 -17.58 -5.09 13.06
CA GLN A 325 -17.84 -3.72 13.47
C GLN A 325 -19.34 -3.48 13.66
N ASN A 326 -19.68 -2.72 14.70
CA ASN A 326 -21.04 -2.20 14.89
C ASN A 326 -21.51 -1.37 13.69
N ARG A 327 -22.82 -1.08 13.65
CA ARG A 327 -23.37 -0.14 12.66
C ARG A 327 -22.66 1.20 12.74
N ILE A 328 -22.40 1.78 11.58
CA ILE A 328 -21.86 3.14 11.44
C ILE A 328 -22.73 3.93 10.49
N ASN A 329 -22.78 5.24 10.69
CA ASN A 329 -23.42 6.15 9.74
C ASN A 329 -22.61 6.13 8.44
N VAL A 330 -23.32 6.17 7.32
CA VAL A 330 -22.73 6.28 5.99
C VAL A 330 -22.33 7.74 5.74
N TYR A 331 -21.17 7.93 5.12
CA TYR A 331 -20.59 9.21 4.70
C TYR A 331 -19.76 8.98 3.42
N GLU A 332 -19.23 10.05 2.82
CA GLU A 332 -18.38 9.97 1.62
C GLU A 332 -17.15 9.07 1.87
N ASP A 333 -16.92 8.07 1.00
CA ASP A 333 -15.88 7.04 1.15
C ASP A 333 -15.97 6.17 2.43
N CYS A 334 -17.19 5.96 2.93
CA CYS A 334 -17.44 5.07 4.05
C CYS A 334 -16.95 3.63 3.79
N ILE A 335 -16.05 3.14 4.65
CA ILE A 335 -15.61 1.74 4.68
C ILE A 335 -16.09 1.10 5.98
N TRP A 336 -16.95 0.09 5.86
CA TRP A 336 -17.45 -0.68 6.99
C TRP A 336 -16.70 -2.00 7.18
N ASP A 337 -16.45 -2.35 8.45
CA ASP A 337 -15.73 -3.53 8.91
C ASP A 337 -14.34 -3.72 8.25
N GLN A 338 -13.74 -2.62 7.76
CA GLN A 338 -12.48 -2.60 6.99
C GLN A 338 -12.51 -3.43 5.69
N ARG A 339 -13.70 -3.75 5.20
CA ARG A 339 -13.93 -4.73 4.14
C ARG A 339 -14.88 -4.27 3.05
N PHE A 340 -15.83 -3.40 3.38
CA PHE A 340 -16.88 -3.03 2.46
C PHE A 340 -16.88 -1.53 2.24
N ARG A 341 -16.53 -1.10 1.02
CA ARG A 341 -16.65 0.29 0.58
C ARG A 341 -18.08 0.55 0.13
N VAL A 342 -18.67 1.63 0.63
CA VAL A 342 -19.96 2.13 0.18
C VAL A 342 -19.73 3.11 -0.95
N ILE A 343 -20.42 2.91 -2.07
CA ILE A 343 -20.43 3.84 -3.20
C ILE A 343 -21.82 4.45 -3.31
N ILE A 344 -21.85 5.78 -3.28
CA ILE A 344 -23.06 6.58 -3.31
C ILE A 344 -22.98 7.50 -4.53
N PRO A 345 -23.98 7.51 -5.42
CA PRO A 345 -24.06 8.52 -6.48
C PRO A 345 -24.06 9.93 -5.89
N LYS A 346 -23.35 10.87 -6.51
CA LYS A 346 -23.10 12.23 -5.96
C LYS A 346 -24.38 12.96 -5.49
N ASP A 347 -25.48 12.74 -6.19
CA ASP A 347 -26.76 13.43 -5.91
C ASP A 347 -27.73 12.64 -5.02
N GLN A 348 -27.30 11.50 -4.48
CA GLN A 348 -28.17 10.59 -3.70
C GLN A 348 -27.76 10.46 -2.24
N PHE A 349 -26.80 11.25 -1.76
CA PHE A 349 -26.41 11.19 -0.35
C PHE A 349 -27.57 11.55 0.57
N LYS A 350 -27.86 10.66 1.52
CA LYS A 350 -28.88 10.85 2.56
C LYS A 350 -28.28 10.60 3.94
N ALA A 351 -28.30 11.63 4.77
CA ALA A 351 -27.84 11.54 6.15
C ALA A 351 -28.73 10.62 6.99
N GLY A 352 -28.16 10.03 8.04
CA GLY A 352 -28.87 9.15 8.98
C GLY A 352 -28.91 7.67 8.58
N ILE A 353 -28.61 7.34 7.32
CA ILE A 353 -28.49 5.95 6.88
C ILE A 353 -27.23 5.32 7.48
N GLN A 354 -27.37 4.09 7.95
CA GLN A 354 -26.31 3.30 8.55
C GLN A 354 -26.00 2.06 7.71
N ILE A 355 -24.74 1.63 7.74
CA ILE A 355 -24.33 0.32 7.23
C ILE A 355 -23.98 -0.59 8.41
N GLY A 356 -24.41 -1.85 8.34
CA GLY A 356 -24.09 -2.86 9.34
C GLY A 356 -24.46 -4.27 8.91
N ALA A 357 -24.27 -5.23 9.82
CA ALA A 357 -24.64 -6.61 9.58
C ALA A 357 -26.16 -6.77 9.42
N LEU A 358 -26.58 -7.67 8.53
CA LEU A 358 -27.99 -8.04 8.36
C LEU A 358 -28.57 -8.61 9.67
N GLY A 359 -27.75 -9.29 10.47
CA GLY A 359 -28.15 -9.80 11.78
C GLY A 359 -29.38 -10.70 11.68
N ASN A 360 -30.33 -10.56 12.61
CA ASN A 360 -31.51 -11.42 12.69
C ASN A 360 -32.55 -11.19 11.57
N ALA A 361 -32.48 -10.08 10.84
CA ALA A 361 -33.38 -9.81 9.71
C ALA A 361 -33.19 -10.79 8.54
N TYR A 362 -32.10 -11.58 8.54
CA TYR A 362 -31.88 -12.64 7.55
C TYR A 362 -33.05 -13.62 7.42
N LYS A 363 -33.85 -13.81 8.48
CA LYS A 363 -34.98 -14.75 8.51
C LYS A 363 -36.02 -14.45 7.45
N GLU A 364 -36.18 -13.19 7.07
CA GLU A 364 -37.09 -12.75 5.99
C GLU A 364 -36.65 -13.26 4.61
N PHE A 365 -35.36 -13.53 4.45
CA PHE A 365 -34.74 -13.89 3.17
C PHE A 365 -34.28 -15.35 3.12
N ALA A 366 -34.22 -16.05 4.25
CA ALA A 366 -33.63 -17.38 4.38
C ALA A 366 -34.23 -18.42 3.41
N ASN A 367 -35.52 -18.34 3.13
CA ASN A 367 -36.21 -19.29 2.23
C ASN A 367 -35.94 -19.03 0.74
N ARG A 368 -35.38 -17.87 0.38
CA ARG A 368 -35.13 -17.46 -1.00
C ARG A 368 -33.66 -17.56 -1.40
N GLN A 369 -32.80 -17.98 -0.47
CA GLN A 369 -31.36 -17.96 -0.63
C GLN A 369 -30.75 -19.35 -0.43
N THR A 370 -29.69 -19.65 -1.17
CA THR A 370 -28.91 -20.89 -1.03
C THR A 370 -27.82 -20.78 0.06
N LEU A 371 -27.55 -19.57 0.52
CA LEU A 371 -26.53 -19.25 1.52
C LEU A 371 -26.94 -19.76 2.93
N PRO A 372 -26.00 -20.29 3.73
CA PRO A 372 -26.28 -20.69 5.10
C PRO A 372 -26.75 -19.51 5.98
N ALA A 373 -27.63 -19.77 6.94
CA ALA A 373 -28.13 -18.78 7.90
C ALA A 373 -27.00 -17.99 8.58
N ALA A 374 -25.94 -18.67 9.02
CA ALA A 374 -24.78 -18.03 9.65
C ALA A 374 -24.06 -17.03 8.73
N LEU A 375 -24.02 -17.30 7.42
CA LEU A 375 -23.43 -16.40 6.43
C LEU A 375 -24.37 -15.21 6.14
N LEU A 376 -25.68 -15.45 6.01
CA LEU A 376 -26.64 -14.37 5.78
C LEU A 376 -26.60 -13.30 6.88
N ARG A 377 -26.43 -13.70 8.15
CA ARG A 377 -26.35 -12.77 9.30
C ARG A 377 -25.21 -11.77 9.18
N VAL A 378 -24.13 -12.12 8.49
CA VAL A 378 -22.92 -11.29 8.39
C VAL A 378 -22.84 -10.48 7.08
N LEU A 379 -23.87 -10.56 6.23
CA LEU A 379 -23.93 -9.75 5.03
C LEU A 379 -24.11 -8.27 5.37
N PRO A 380 -23.47 -7.35 4.63
CA PRO A 380 -23.69 -5.93 4.78
C PRO A 380 -25.10 -5.54 4.32
N ALA A 381 -25.73 -4.66 5.09
CA ALA A 381 -27.06 -4.13 4.83
C ALA A 381 -27.14 -2.64 5.23
N PHE A 382 -28.04 -1.91 4.57
CA PHE A 382 -28.35 -0.53 4.89
C PHE A 382 -29.56 -0.43 5.81
N TRP A 383 -29.51 0.51 6.76
CA TRP A 383 -30.49 0.68 7.83
C TRP A 383 -30.83 2.15 8.06
N ASP A 384 -32.08 2.42 8.46
CA ASP A 384 -32.52 3.69 9.05
C ASP A 384 -33.08 3.39 10.44
N GLY A 385 -32.28 3.65 11.48
CA GLY A 385 -32.54 3.13 12.83
C GLY A 385 -32.63 1.60 12.82
N ASP A 386 -33.79 1.06 13.20
CA ASP A 386 -34.07 -0.38 13.19
C ASP A 386 -34.69 -0.89 11.88
N ASN A 387 -35.03 0.01 10.96
CA ASN A 387 -35.65 -0.35 9.70
C ASN A 387 -34.58 -0.79 8.68
N LEU A 388 -34.74 -1.99 8.13
CA LEU A 388 -33.90 -2.48 7.04
C LEU A 388 -34.28 -1.76 5.74
N LEU A 389 -33.30 -1.16 5.06
CA LEU A 389 -33.52 -0.46 3.79
C LEU A 389 -33.11 -1.30 2.58
N ALA A 390 -31.97 -1.99 2.65
CA ALA A 390 -31.49 -2.84 1.55
C ALA A 390 -30.46 -3.86 2.00
N VAL A 391 -30.38 -4.95 1.23
CA VAL A 391 -29.28 -5.92 1.24
C VAL A 391 -28.77 -6.06 -0.19
N PRO A 392 -27.88 -5.16 -0.66
CA PRO A 392 -27.50 -5.08 -2.07
C PRO A 392 -26.94 -6.41 -2.64
N HIS A 393 -26.16 -7.14 -1.83
CA HIS A 393 -25.61 -8.45 -2.21
C HIS A 393 -26.66 -9.55 -2.42
N LEU A 394 -27.88 -9.38 -1.89
CA LEU A 394 -29.02 -10.26 -2.15
C LEU A 394 -29.97 -9.69 -3.21
N ASN A 395 -29.60 -8.56 -3.83
CA ASN A 395 -30.45 -7.77 -4.72
C ASN A 395 -31.82 -7.41 -4.08
N VAL A 396 -31.79 -7.03 -2.80
CA VAL A 396 -32.98 -6.61 -2.05
C VAL A 396 -32.89 -5.11 -1.77
N PHE A 397 -33.87 -4.35 -2.27
CA PHE A 397 -34.01 -2.91 -2.02
C PHE A 397 -35.45 -2.65 -1.59
N LEU A 398 -35.62 -2.21 -0.34
CA LEU A 398 -36.92 -1.92 0.28
C LEU A 398 -37.24 -0.41 0.24
N ASP A 399 -36.23 0.42 -0.03
CA ASP A 399 -36.35 1.86 -0.23
C ASP A 399 -35.71 2.23 -1.58
N ASP A 400 -36.46 2.94 -2.43
CA ASP A 400 -36.02 3.34 -3.77
C ASP A 400 -34.86 4.35 -3.75
N VAL A 401 -34.70 5.12 -2.66
CA VAL A 401 -33.67 6.16 -2.53
C VAL A 401 -32.25 5.57 -2.60
N ILE A 402 -32.09 4.33 -2.14
CA ILE A 402 -30.76 3.67 -2.06
C ILE A 402 -30.58 2.58 -3.11
N LYS A 403 -31.45 2.54 -4.12
CA LYS A 403 -31.44 1.49 -5.16
C LYS A 403 -30.15 1.46 -5.98
N GLU A 404 -29.51 2.61 -6.14
CA GLU A 404 -28.24 2.74 -6.87
C GLU A 404 -27.02 2.72 -5.94
N TRP A 405 -27.22 2.66 -4.63
CA TRP A 405 -26.11 2.55 -3.68
C TRP A 405 -25.50 1.16 -3.76
N GLN A 406 -24.18 1.11 -3.80
CA GLN A 406 -23.43 -0.14 -3.90
C GLN A 406 -22.60 -0.40 -2.65
N ILE A 407 -22.41 -1.69 -2.37
CA ILE A 407 -21.47 -2.16 -1.35
C ILE A 407 -20.47 -3.05 -2.08
N ILE A 408 -19.22 -2.62 -2.13
CA ILE A 408 -18.15 -3.36 -2.79
C ILE A 408 -17.24 -3.97 -1.74
N PHE A 409 -17.00 -5.28 -1.84
CA PHE A 409 -15.99 -5.93 -1.02
C PHE A 409 -14.58 -5.53 -1.48
N GLN A 410 -13.95 -4.66 -0.70
CA GLN A 410 -12.65 -4.07 -0.92
C GLN A 410 -11.85 -4.09 0.39
N PRO A 411 -11.34 -5.27 0.81
CA PRO A 411 -10.55 -5.40 2.03
C PRO A 411 -9.23 -4.63 1.90
N LYS A 412 -8.81 -3.97 2.98
CA LYS A 412 -7.55 -3.20 3.01
C LYS A 412 -6.31 -4.04 2.71
N GLN A 413 -6.35 -5.33 2.99
CA GLN A 413 -5.26 -6.26 2.75
C GLN A 413 -5.72 -7.33 1.75
N PRO A 414 -5.29 -7.26 0.48
CA PRO A 414 -5.59 -8.30 -0.49
C PRO A 414 -4.91 -9.64 -0.14
N MET A 415 -5.40 -10.72 -0.75
CA MET A 415 -4.87 -12.07 -0.57
C MET A 415 -3.49 -12.24 -1.20
N THR A 416 -3.24 -11.53 -2.30
CA THR A 416 -1.95 -11.46 -2.99
C THR A 416 -1.36 -10.07 -2.82
N GLN A 417 -0.04 -9.97 -2.87
CA GLN A 417 0.66 -8.68 -2.90
C GLN A 417 1.55 -8.66 -4.15
N SER A 418 1.51 -7.58 -4.92
CA SER A 418 2.36 -7.40 -6.09
C SER A 418 3.53 -6.50 -5.75
N TYR A 419 4.67 -7.12 -5.42
CA TYR A 419 5.95 -6.43 -5.30
C TYR A 419 6.87 -6.90 -6.41
N LEU A 420 7.52 -5.95 -7.10
CA LEU A 420 8.58 -6.25 -8.05
C LEU A 420 9.90 -5.74 -7.50
N PHE A 421 10.85 -6.64 -7.36
CA PHE A 421 12.22 -6.35 -6.97
C PHE A 421 13.08 -6.44 -8.22
N SER A 422 13.74 -5.34 -8.60
CA SER A 422 14.69 -5.37 -9.71
C SER A 422 15.97 -6.07 -9.27
N SER A 423 16.59 -6.83 -10.17
CA SER A 423 17.97 -7.25 -9.99
C SER A 423 18.85 -6.00 -9.95
N VAL A 424 19.68 -5.88 -8.91
CA VAL A 424 20.69 -4.80 -8.77
C VAL A 424 21.77 -4.95 -9.82
#